data_AF-A0A940JLU6-F1
#
_entry.id   AF-A0A940JLU6-F1
#
_cell.length_a   1.000
_cell.length_b   1.000
_cell.length_c   1.000
_cell.angle_alpha   90.00
_cell.angle_beta   90.00
_cell.angle_gamma   90.00
#
_symmetry.space_group_name_H-M   'P 1'
#
loop_
_entity.id
_entity.type
_entity.pdbx_description
1 polymer ?
#
loop_
_entity_poly.entity_id
_entity_poly.type
_entity_poly.pdbx_seq_one_letter_code
_entity_poly.pdbx_strand_id
1 'polypeptide(L)'
;VYPVISMKAGLTHTGSRINLLGTNPTEEKVKFFSSEENITPKTPPTYITHAGDDNVVDVENSIQMYRWLQMEGVDAELHIFPKGNHGFTQRMPTNEWLDPMLTFLKSEGFYQPHQTYN
;
A
#
# COMPACT_ATOMS: atom_id res chain seq x y z
N VAL A 1 2.10 1.44 -3.47
CA VAL A 1 1.69 2.85 -3.62
C VAL A 1 0.16 2.92 -3.49
N TYR A 2 -0.34 3.60 -2.44
CA TYR A 2 -1.75 3.77 -2.01
C TYR A 2 -2.70 2.60 -2.33
N PRO A 3 -2.52 1.44 -1.66
CA PRO A 3 -3.28 0.25 -1.97
C PRO A 3 -4.74 0.37 -1.52
N VAL A 4 -5.66 -0.19 -2.29
CA VAL A 4 -6.98 -0.60 -1.79
C VAL A 4 -6.80 -2.02 -1.26
N ILE A 5 -6.75 -2.18 0.06
CA ILE A 5 -6.39 -3.49 0.65
C ILE A 5 -7.61 -4.28 1.08
N SER A 6 -8.64 -3.59 1.56
CA SER A 6 -9.80 -4.21 2.19
C SER A 6 -11.01 -4.14 1.27
N MET A 7 -11.78 -5.23 1.19
CA MET A 7 -13.09 -5.25 0.55
C MET A 7 -14.24 -5.22 1.56
N LYS A 8 -13.90 -5.09 2.86
CA LYS A 8 -14.87 -4.96 3.95
C LYS A 8 -15.60 -3.63 3.86
N ALA A 9 -16.87 -3.65 4.24
CA ALA A 9 -17.67 -2.44 4.34
C ALA A 9 -17.02 -1.46 5.35
N GLY A 10 -16.94 -0.19 4.99
CA GLY A 10 -16.37 0.88 5.83
C GLY A 10 -14.91 1.24 5.52
N LEU A 11 -14.10 0.31 4.99
CA LEU A 11 -12.68 0.55 4.65
C LEU A 11 -12.40 0.46 3.14
N THR A 12 -13.22 -0.30 2.41
CA THR A 12 -13.08 -0.48 0.96
C THR A 12 -13.32 0.80 0.17
N HIS A 13 -12.60 0.97 -0.94
CA HIS A 13 -13.03 1.85 -2.01
C HIS A 13 -14.24 1.22 -2.73
N THR A 14 -15.40 1.88 -2.66
CA THR A 14 -16.67 1.34 -3.16
C THR A 14 -16.63 0.97 -4.64
N GLY A 15 -16.01 1.81 -5.48
CA GLY A 15 -15.87 1.55 -6.91
C GLY A 15 -15.06 0.28 -7.20
N SER A 16 -13.94 0.11 -6.50
CA SER A 16 -13.09 -1.09 -6.64
C SER A 16 -13.83 -2.35 -6.22
N ARG A 17 -14.57 -2.30 -5.11
CA ARG A 17 -15.36 -3.43 -4.61
C ARG A 17 -16.44 -3.85 -5.60
N ILE A 18 -17.19 -2.90 -6.15
CA ILE A 18 -18.24 -3.21 -7.13
C ILE A 18 -17.63 -3.79 -8.40
N ASN A 19 -16.54 -3.20 -8.90
CA ASN A 19 -15.88 -3.68 -10.11
C ASN A 19 -15.28 -5.08 -9.95
N LEU A 20 -14.75 -5.40 -8.77
CA LEU A 20 -14.07 -6.68 -8.52
C LEU A 20 -15.01 -7.78 -8.03
N LEU A 21 -15.96 -7.45 -7.14
CA LEU A 21 -16.80 -8.43 -6.45
C LEU A 21 -18.28 -8.39 -6.87
N GLY A 22 -18.70 -7.34 -7.58
CA GLY A 22 -20.10 -7.08 -7.88
C GLY A 22 -20.84 -6.36 -6.74
N THR A 23 -22.13 -6.13 -6.93
CA THR A 23 -22.97 -5.39 -5.98
C THR A 23 -23.33 -6.20 -4.73
N ASN A 24 -23.32 -7.54 -4.82
CA ASN A 24 -23.72 -8.42 -3.71
C ASN A 24 -22.75 -9.62 -3.57
N PRO A 25 -21.51 -9.39 -3.12
CA PRO A 25 -20.52 -10.45 -3.01
C PRO A 25 -20.75 -11.31 -1.77
N THR A 26 -20.36 -12.59 -1.87
CA THR A 26 -20.35 -13.50 -0.72
C THR A 26 -19.27 -13.09 0.28
N GLU A 27 -19.47 -13.41 1.56
CA GLU A 27 -18.48 -13.16 2.62
C GLU A 27 -17.13 -13.81 2.30
N GLU A 28 -17.15 -15.01 1.73
CA GLU A 28 -15.96 -15.74 1.32
C GLU A 28 -15.16 -14.99 0.24
N LYS A 29 -15.84 -14.37 -0.75
CA LYS A 29 -15.18 -13.51 -1.74
C LYS A 29 -14.64 -12.24 -1.10
N VAL A 30 -15.40 -11.59 -0.22
CA VAL A 30 -14.94 -10.39 0.48
C VAL A 30 -13.67 -10.68 1.26
N LYS A 31 -13.64 -11.80 2.00
CA LYS A 31 -12.47 -12.26 2.73
C LYS A 31 -11.29 -12.56 1.80
N PHE A 32 -11.51 -13.35 0.75
CA PHE A 32 -10.45 -13.72 -0.19
C PHE A 32 -9.77 -12.50 -0.83
N PHE A 33 -10.54 -11.48 -1.20
CA PHE A 33 -10.03 -10.25 -1.81
C PHE A 33 -9.65 -9.14 -0.82
N SER A 34 -9.79 -9.38 0.49
CA SER A 34 -9.26 -8.49 1.53
C SER A 34 -7.82 -8.91 1.82
N SER A 35 -6.87 -8.22 1.18
CA SER A 35 -5.45 -8.61 1.15
C SER A 35 -4.84 -8.69 2.55
N GLU A 36 -5.39 -7.93 3.50
CA GLU A 36 -4.99 -7.98 4.89
C GLU A 36 -5.13 -9.35 5.56
N GLU A 37 -6.13 -10.15 5.18
CA GLU A 37 -6.41 -11.43 5.82
C GLU A 37 -5.49 -12.54 5.29
N ASN A 38 -4.70 -12.22 4.27
CA ASN A 38 -3.81 -13.14 3.58
C ASN A 38 -2.33 -12.81 3.84
N ILE A 39 -2.02 -11.84 4.70
CA ILE A 39 -0.64 -11.57 5.11
C ILE A 39 -0.16 -12.74 5.97
N THR A 40 1.06 -13.21 5.67
CA THR A 40 1.72 -14.30 6.40
C THR A 40 3.19 -13.94 6.62
N PRO A 41 3.95 -14.69 7.43
CA PRO A 41 5.39 -14.47 7.57
C PRO A 41 6.19 -14.71 6.29
N LYS A 42 5.56 -15.24 5.23
CA LYS A 42 6.17 -15.42 3.90
C LYS A 42 5.90 -14.25 2.96
N THR A 43 5.08 -13.29 3.37
CA THR A 43 4.85 -12.06 2.61
C THR A 43 6.19 -11.33 2.44
N PRO A 44 6.53 -10.84 1.23
CA PRO A 44 7.80 -10.14 1.02
C PRO A 44 7.83 -8.80 1.77
N PRO A 45 9.05 -8.27 2.05
CA PRO A 45 9.19 -6.92 2.58
C PRO A 45 8.43 -5.90 1.73
N THR A 46 7.70 -4.99 2.38
CA THR A 46 6.68 -4.17 1.72
C THR A 46 6.85 -2.69 2.01
N TYR A 47 6.98 -1.89 0.95
CA TYR A 47 6.94 -0.42 1.03
C TYR A 47 5.55 0.12 0.68
N ILE A 48 5.04 1.02 1.51
CA ILE A 48 3.73 1.66 1.35
C ILE A 48 3.92 3.17 1.39
N THR A 49 3.29 3.87 0.45
CA THR A 49 3.22 5.33 0.48
C THR A 49 1.82 5.81 0.10
N HIS A 50 1.30 6.82 0.79
CA HIS A 50 -0.06 7.34 0.64
C HIS A 50 -0.11 8.84 1.01
N ALA A 51 -1.06 9.59 0.46
CA ALA A 51 -1.42 10.91 0.97
C ALA A 51 -2.50 10.76 2.07
N GLY A 52 -2.36 11.48 3.19
CA GLY A 52 -3.30 11.46 4.31
C GLY A 52 -4.61 12.20 4.03
N ASP A 53 -4.65 13.04 2.99
CA ASP A 53 -5.83 13.74 2.49
C ASP A 53 -6.43 13.10 1.23
N ASP A 54 -6.12 11.82 0.95
CA ASP A 54 -6.72 11.06 -0.14
C ASP A 54 -8.23 10.87 0.10
N ASN A 55 -9.05 11.45 -0.77
CA ASN A 55 -10.51 11.39 -0.69
C ASN A 55 -11.14 10.32 -1.59
N VAL A 56 -10.32 9.54 -2.30
CA VAL A 56 -10.74 8.42 -3.16
C VAL A 56 -10.47 7.09 -2.46
N VAL A 57 -9.26 6.91 -1.92
CA VAL A 57 -8.88 5.73 -1.15
C VAL A 57 -8.48 6.18 0.24
N ASP A 58 -9.24 5.76 1.25
CA ASP A 58 -8.95 6.13 2.63
C ASP A 58 -7.54 5.64 3.03
N VAL A 59 -6.73 6.55 3.58
CA VAL A 59 -5.37 6.30 4.07
C VAL A 59 -5.32 5.16 5.10
N GLU A 60 -6.43 4.89 5.79
CA GLU A 60 -6.57 3.79 6.73
C GLU A 60 -6.27 2.42 6.08
N ASN A 61 -6.47 2.28 4.76
CA ASN A 61 -6.02 1.10 4.00
C ASN A 61 -4.51 0.88 4.17
N SER A 62 -3.70 1.93 4.03
CA SER A 62 -2.24 1.82 4.21
C SER A 62 -1.85 1.57 5.66
N ILE A 63 -2.50 2.24 6.61
CA ILE A 63 -2.20 2.13 8.04
C ILE A 63 -2.47 0.70 8.52
N GLN A 64 -3.60 0.13 8.13
CA GLN A 64 -3.98 -1.22 8.55
C GLN A 64 -3.07 -2.27 7.89
N MET A 65 -2.75 -2.12 6.60
CA MET A 65 -1.77 -3.00 5.94
C MET A 65 -0.45 -3.06 6.70
N TYR A 66 0.09 -1.88 7.05
CA TYR A 66 1.34 -1.77 7.80
C TYR A 66 1.25 -2.47 9.15
N ARG A 67 0.16 -2.27 9.90
CA ARG A 67 -0.05 -2.93 11.19
C ARG A 67 -0.07 -4.46 11.06
N TRP A 68 -0.75 -5.00 10.05
CA TRP A 68 -0.79 -6.45 9.83
C TRP A 68 0.56 -7.02 9.43
N LEU A 69 1.33 -6.33 8.58
CA LEU A 69 2.70 -6.72 8.25
C LEU A 69 3.59 -6.79 9.50
N GLN A 70 3.49 -5.79 10.38
CA GLN A 70 4.23 -5.77 11.64
C GLN A 70 3.83 -6.92 12.58
N MET A 71 2.53 -7.25 12.66
CA MET A 71 2.04 -8.37 13.48
C MET A 71 2.58 -9.74 13.01
N GLU A 72 2.76 -9.91 11.70
CA GLU A 72 3.29 -11.14 11.09
C GLU A 72 4.83 -11.17 11.01
N GLY A 73 5.50 -10.15 11.57
CA GLY A 73 6.96 -10.06 11.57
C GLY A 73 7.56 -9.81 10.17
N VAL A 74 6.81 -9.19 9.27
CA VAL A 74 7.23 -8.84 7.91
C VAL A 74 7.77 -7.42 7.91
N ASP A 75 8.99 -7.24 7.39
CA ASP A 75 9.61 -5.93 7.25
C ASP A 75 8.77 -5.02 6.36
N ALA A 76 8.48 -3.81 6.86
CA ALA A 76 7.62 -2.88 6.16
C ALA A 76 7.99 -1.44 6.48
N GLU A 77 7.79 -0.55 5.51
CA GLU A 77 7.91 0.89 5.67
C GLU A 77 6.64 1.59 5.17
N LEU A 78 6.15 2.55 5.94
CA LEU A 78 4.96 3.34 5.62
C LEU A 78 5.32 4.83 5.60
N HIS A 79 5.17 5.47 4.43
CA HIS A 79 5.34 6.90 4.25
C HIS A 79 3.99 7.58 3.98
N ILE A 80 3.50 8.38 4.93
CA ILE A 80 2.29 9.19 4.75
C ILE A 80 2.66 10.65 4.52
N PHE A 81 2.33 11.17 3.33
CA PHE A 81 2.41 12.60 3.06
C PHE A 81 1.16 13.28 3.62
N PRO A 82 1.26 14.44 4.30
CA PRO A 82 0.09 15.08 4.88
C PRO A 82 -0.90 15.57 3.82
N LYS A 83 -0.40 15.91 2.62
CA LYS A 83 -1.19 16.41 1.50
C LYS A 83 -0.71 15.84 0.18
N GLY A 84 -1.64 15.75 -0.77
CA GLY A 84 -1.35 15.33 -2.13
C GLY A 84 -2.56 14.74 -2.84
N ASN A 85 -3.59 14.34 -2.08
CA ASN A 85 -4.81 13.66 -2.50
C ASN A 85 -4.52 12.42 -3.38
N HIS A 86 -5.54 11.79 -3.94
CA HIS A 86 -5.40 10.63 -4.80
C HIS A 86 -4.52 10.91 -6.03
N GLY A 87 -3.55 10.04 -6.29
CA GLY A 87 -2.61 10.21 -7.40
C GLY A 87 -1.51 11.25 -7.16
N PHE A 88 -1.18 11.55 -5.90
CA PHE A 88 -0.14 12.53 -5.55
C PHE A 88 1.21 12.31 -6.26
N THR A 89 1.57 11.07 -6.57
CA THR A 89 2.83 10.70 -7.25
C THR A 89 2.97 11.31 -8.64
N GLN A 90 1.86 11.71 -9.28
CA GLN A 90 1.85 12.39 -10.57
C GLN A 90 2.04 13.91 -10.46
N ARG A 91 1.90 14.46 -9.25
CA ARG A 91 1.90 15.91 -8.99
C ARG A 91 3.09 16.35 -8.13
N MET A 92 3.68 15.43 -7.38
CA MET A 92 4.86 15.68 -6.56
C MET A 92 6.15 15.41 -7.34
N PRO A 93 7.25 16.11 -7.04
CA PRO A 93 8.56 15.77 -7.58
C PRO A 93 8.88 14.29 -7.33
N THR A 94 9.35 13.60 -8.38
CA THR A 94 9.53 12.15 -8.34
C THR A 94 10.42 11.70 -7.18
N ASN A 95 11.50 12.44 -6.93
CA ASN A 95 12.45 12.14 -5.86
C ASN A 95 11.80 12.16 -4.46
N GLU A 96 10.80 13.02 -4.22
CA GLU A 96 10.18 13.12 -2.89
C GLU A 96 9.46 11.84 -2.46
N TRP A 97 8.81 11.14 -3.39
CA TRP A 97 8.08 9.90 -3.08
C TRP A 97 8.84 8.63 -3.48
N LEU A 98 9.78 8.74 -4.42
CA LEU A 98 10.54 7.61 -4.93
C LEU A 98 11.81 7.34 -4.12
N ASP A 99 12.53 8.37 -3.65
CA ASP A 99 13.79 8.17 -2.92
C ASP A 99 13.64 7.38 -1.62
N PRO A 100 12.59 7.60 -0.79
CA PRO A 100 12.36 6.76 0.39
C PRO A 100 12.10 5.30 0.00
N MET A 101 11.34 5.06 -1.08
CA MET A 101 11.11 3.71 -1.60
C MET A 101 12.41 3.04 -2.05
N LEU A 102 13.28 3.75 -2.78
CA LEU A 102 14.56 3.21 -3.22
C LEU A 102 15.50 2.94 -2.04
N THR A 103 15.42 3.76 -0.99
CA THR A 103 16.17 3.57 0.26
C THR A 103 15.74 2.29 0.96
N PHE A 104 14.43 2.05 1.09
CA PHE A 104 13.88 0.81 1.62
C PHE A 104 14.28 -0.41 0.77
N LEU A 105 14.10 -0.34 -0.55
CA LEU A 105 14.49 -1.45 -1.43
C LEU A 105 15.99 -1.77 -1.33
N LYS A 106 16.83 -0.77 -1.06
CA LYS A 106 18.26 -0.97 -0.83
C LYS A 106 18.52 -1.65 0.51
N SER A 107 17.85 -1.26 1.60
CA SER A 107 18.02 -1.90 2.92
C SER A 107 17.62 -3.38 2.89
N GLU A 108 16.58 -3.69 2.12
CA GLU A 108 16.09 -5.06 1.91
C GLU A 108 16.89 -5.86 0.86
N GLY A 109 17.93 -5.26 0.26
CA GLY A 109 18.78 -5.93 -0.72
C GLY A 109 18.15 -6.12 -2.11
N PHE A 110 16.98 -5.52 -2.38
CA PHE A 110 16.31 -5.55 -3.69
C PHE A 110 16.85 -4.54 -4.69
N TYR A 111 17.59 -3.53 -4.24
CA TYR A 111 18.16 -2.49 -5.09
C TYR A 111 19.63 -2.22 -4.78
N GLN A 112 20.46 -2.22 -5.82
CA GLN A 112 21.83 -1.73 -5.78
C GLN A 112 21.97 -0.66 -6.87
N PRO A 113 22.31 0.60 -6.52
CA PRO A 113 22.57 1.60 -7.54
C PRO A 113 23.77 1.17 -8.38
N HIS A 114 23.65 1.28 -9.71
CA HIS A 114 24.79 1.06 -10.58
C HIS A 114 25.91 2.03 -10.20
N GLN A 115 27.10 1.51 -9.91
CA GLN A 115 28.30 2.34 -9.83
C GLN A 115 28.54 2.89 -11.23
N THR A 116 28.41 4.20 -11.40
CA THR A 116 28.94 4.86 -12.59
C THR A 116 30.45 4.79 -12.50
N TYR A 117 31.08 4.05 -13.42
CA TYR A 117 32.53 4.10 -13.59
C TYR A 117 32.91 5.52 -14.01
N ASN A 118 33.88 6.12 -13.29
CA ASN A 118 34.47 7.41 -13.61
C ASN A 118 35.31 7.35 -14.90
#